data_AF-A0A7J4JM31-F1
#
_entry.id   AF-A0A7J4JM31-F1
#
_cell.length_a   1.000
_cell.length_b   1.000
_cell.length_c   1.000
_cell.angle_alpha   90.00
_cell.angle_beta   90.00
_cell.angle_gamma   90.00
#
_symmetry.space_group_name_H-M   'P 1'
#
loop_
_entity.id
_entity.type
_entity.pdbx_description
1 polymer ?
#
loop_
_entity_poly.entity_id
_entity_poly.type
_entity_poly.pdbx_seq_one_letter_code
_entity_poly.pdbx_strand_id
1 'polypeptide(L)'
;MKKEQGIFTSNPEKAASRVAINGVMLGSIFVMLAVVFLEHDNFHPMAITQLVLSIPFLFVSSLAYAKIGYWKDTKHWDSFGYFTNTFGNFFVINAIGLISSGVSRVLAFSYFALIILLLLIYSYINISYTRSYVSKSFKFLLSLAIIFFGGILPLLR
;
A
#
# COMPACT_ATOMS: atom_id res chain seq x y z
N MET A 1 20.05 -22.73 19.98
CA MET A 1 20.21 -21.41 19.32
C MET A 1 18.93 -20.60 19.47
N LYS A 2 18.97 -19.48 20.21
CA LYS A 2 17.84 -18.54 20.32
C LYS A 2 17.66 -17.84 18.97
N LYS A 3 16.52 -18.03 18.29
CA LYS A 3 16.13 -17.18 17.15
C LYS A 3 15.94 -15.76 17.68
N GLU A 4 16.80 -14.85 17.28
CA GLU A 4 16.61 -13.43 17.50
C GLU A 4 15.23 -13.02 16.93
N GLN A 5 14.35 -12.55 17.82
CA GLN A 5 13.02 -12.04 17.48
C GLN A 5 13.15 -10.65 16.86
N GLY A 6 13.83 -10.54 15.72
CA GLY A 6 13.82 -9.33 14.91
C GLY A 6 12.46 -9.13 14.24
N ILE A 7 11.98 -7.89 14.17
CA ILE A 7 10.72 -7.47 13.51
C ILE A 7 10.67 -7.88 12.02
N PHE A 8 11.84 -8.16 11.42
CA PHE A 8 12.03 -8.53 10.02
C PHE A 8 12.91 -9.78 9.93
N THR A 9 12.32 -10.90 9.51
CA THR A 9 13.04 -12.10 9.08
C THR A 9 12.98 -12.15 7.56
N SER A 10 14.11 -11.91 6.89
CA SER A 10 14.17 -11.90 5.43
C SER A 10 13.84 -13.27 4.84
N ASN A 11 12.85 -13.33 3.96
CA ASN A 11 12.49 -14.51 3.17
C ASN A 11 12.62 -14.16 1.66
N PRO A 12 13.59 -14.73 0.95
CA PRO A 12 13.83 -14.45 -0.47
C PRO A 12 12.63 -14.73 -1.38
N GLU A 13 11.87 -15.80 -1.13
CA GLU A 13 10.69 -16.16 -1.92
C GLU A 13 9.60 -15.09 -1.78
N LYS A 14 9.35 -14.66 -0.54
CA LYS A 14 8.40 -13.58 -0.25
C LYS A 14 8.83 -12.26 -0.90
N ALA A 15 10.12 -11.96 -0.93
CA ALA A 15 10.66 -10.78 -1.60
C ALA A 15 10.48 -10.87 -3.12
N ALA A 16 10.72 -12.03 -3.74
CA ALA A 16 10.47 -12.24 -5.17
C ALA A 16 8.98 -12.07 -5.53
N SER A 17 8.06 -12.62 -4.73
CA SER A 17 6.62 -12.40 -4.92
C SER A 17 6.23 -10.93 -4.82
N ARG A 18 6.85 -10.15 -3.92
CA ARG A 18 6.61 -8.70 -3.79
C ARG A 18 7.02 -7.95 -5.05
N VAL A 19 8.18 -8.28 -5.62
CA VAL A 19 8.63 -7.67 -6.89
C VAL A 19 7.65 -7.96 -8.02
N ALA A 20 7.17 -9.20 -8.14
CA ALA A 20 6.19 -9.58 -9.15
C ALA A 20 4.86 -8.83 -8.99
N ILE A 21 4.32 -8.76 -7.76
CA ILE A 21 3.09 -8.01 -7.45
C ILE A 21 3.26 -6.53 -7.80
N ASN A 22 4.38 -5.92 -7.41
CA ASN A 22 4.65 -4.52 -7.74
C ASN A 22 4.72 -4.28 -9.25
N GLY A 23 5.29 -5.22 -10.02
CA GLY A 23 5.30 -5.15 -11.48
C GLY A 23 3.89 -5.14 -12.08
N VAL A 24 3.01 -6.02 -11.61
CA VAL A 24 1.59 -6.04 -12.03
C VAL A 24 0.90 -4.73 -11.64
N MET A 25 1.10 -4.26 -10.41
CA MET A 25 0.50 -3.01 -9.93
C MET A 25 0.97 -1.79 -10.74
N LEU A 26 2.25 -1.72 -11.11
CA LEU A 26 2.77 -0.67 -11.99
C LEU A 26 2.10 -0.70 -13.36
N GLY A 27 1.92 -1.89 -13.95
CA GLY A 27 1.17 -2.05 -15.21
C GLY A 27 -0.25 -1.50 -15.10
N SER A 28 -0.97 -1.87 -14.03
CA SER A 28 -2.33 -1.37 -13.77
C SER A 28 -2.38 0.14 -13.57
N ILE A 29 -1.39 0.74 -12.89
CA ILE A 29 -1.31 2.19 -12.69
C ILE A 29 -1.14 2.92 -14.02
N PHE A 30 -0.31 2.43 -14.94
CA PHE A 30 -0.15 3.06 -16.25
C PHE A 30 -1.45 3.03 -17.07
N VAL A 31 -2.20 1.93 -17.00
CA VAL A 31 -3.53 1.83 -17.64
C VAL A 31 -4.50 2.83 -17.03
N MET A 32 -4.57 2.89 -15.68
CA MET A 32 -5.44 3.86 -14.99
C MET A 32 -5.05 5.30 -15.30
N LEU A 33 -3.77 5.64 -15.31
CA LEU A 33 -3.29 6.97 -15.66
C LEU A 33 -3.63 7.34 -17.11
N ALA A 34 -3.54 6.41 -18.05
CA ALA A 34 -3.94 6.67 -19.43
C ALA A 34 -5.42 7.05 -19.53
N VAL A 35 -6.31 6.33 -18.83
CA VAL A 35 -7.75 6.65 -18.78
C VAL A 35 -8.00 7.99 -18.10
N VAL A 36 -7.37 8.20 -16.93
CA VAL A 36 -7.54 9.42 -16.14
C VAL A 36 -6.99 10.65 -16.88
N PHE A 37 -5.94 10.51 -17.68
CA PHE A 37 -5.37 11.62 -18.45
C PHE A 37 -6.28 12.04 -19.61
N LEU A 38 -7.00 11.11 -20.23
CA LEU A 38 -7.96 11.41 -21.29
C LEU A 38 -9.17 12.20 -20.77
N GLU A 39 -9.58 11.97 -19.53
CA GLU A 39 -10.73 12.61 -18.88
C GLU A 39 -10.36 13.35 -17.59
N HIS A 40 -9.21 14.03 -17.57
CA HIS A 40 -8.63 14.58 -16.33
C HIS A 40 -9.55 15.55 -15.57
N ASP A 41 -10.40 16.30 -16.27
CA ASP A 41 -11.37 17.23 -15.68
C ASP A 41 -12.45 16.52 -14.84
N ASN A 42 -12.71 15.23 -15.08
CA ASN A 42 -13.72 14.44 -14.38
C ASN A 42 -13.20 13.85 -13.06
N PHE A 43 -11.90 13.92 -12.79
CA PHE A 43 -11.27 13.24 -11.65
C PHE A 43 -10.66 14.19 -10.64
N HIS A 44 -10.74 13.80 -9.36
CA HIS A 44 -10.17 14.59 -8.27
C HIS A 44 -8.63 14.68 -8.42
N PRO A 45 -8.01 15.88 -8.39
CA PRO A 45 -6.56 16.04 -8.60
C PRO A 45 -5.68 15.22 -7.65
N MET A 46 -6.17 15.00 -6.44
CA MET A 46 -5.51 14.14 -5.44
C MET A 46 -5.39 12.68 -5.91
N ALA A 47 -6.34 12.16 -6.67
CA ALA A 47 -6.28 10.80 -7.22
C ALA A 47 -5.14 10.67 -8.23
N ILE A 48 -5.02 11.66 -9.13
CA ILE A 48 -3.93 11.74 -10.12
C ILE A 48 -2.57 11.79 -9.41
N THR A 49 -2.46 12.68 -8.42
CA THR A 49 -1.23 12.85 -7.64
C THR A 49 -0.81 11.55 -6.96
N GLN A 50 -1.77 10.82 -6.38
CA GLN A 50 -1.49 9.55 -5.71
C GLN A 50 -1.10 8.45 -6.69
N LEU A 51 -1.73 8.36 -7.87
CA LEU A 51 -1.30 7.42 -8.92
C LEU A 51 0.13 7.70 -9.38
N VAL A 52 0.46 8.97 -9.64
CA VAL A 52 1.81 9.37 -10.05
C VAL A 52 2.83 9.05 -8.96
N LEU A 53 2.54 9.37 -7.69
CA LEU A 53 3.43 9.06 -6.57
C LEU A 53 3.55 7.55 -6.30
N SER A 54 2.53 6.75 -6.61
CA SER A 54 2.57 5.29 -6.43
C SER A 54 3.68 4.64 -7.26
N ILE A 55 4.00 5.19 -8.45
CA ILE A 55 5.02 4.65 -9.36
C ILE A 55 6.41 4.60 -8.70
N PRO A 56 7.02 5.73 -8.26
CA PRO A 56 8.34 5.68 -7.64
C PRO A 56 8.34 4.86 -6.35
N PHE A 57 7.27 4.88 -5.56
CA PHE A 57 7.18 4.07 -4.35
C PHE A 57 7.21 2.55 -4.64
N LEU A 58 6.42 2.07 -5.60
CA LEU A 58 6.41 0.66 -5.98
C LEU A 58 7.71 0.25 -6.69
N PHE A 59 8.27 1.11 -7.53
CA PHE A 59 9.54 0.85 -8.20
C PHE A 59 10.69 0.72 -7.20
N VAL A 60 10.84 1.69 -6.29
CA VAL A 60 11.89 1.65 -5.25
C VAL A 60 11.68 0.48 -4.29
N SER A 61 10.43 0.14 -3.99
CA SER A 61 10.11 -1.06 -3.22
C SER A 61 10.62 -2.34 -3.89
N SER A 62 10.42 -2.48 -5.20
CA SER A 62 10.93 -3.62 -5.96
C SER A 62 12.46 -3.68 -5.94
N LEU A 63 13.15 -2.55 -6.06
CA LEU A 63 14.61 -2.50 -5.94
C LEU A 63 15.09 -2.93 -4.55
N ALA A 64 14.42 -2.46 -3.48
CA ALA A 64 14.74 -2.83 -2.12
C ALA A 64 14.53 -4.34 -1.87
N TYR A 65 13.42 -4.90 -2.36
CA TYR A 65 13.16 -6.34 -2.25
C TYR A 65 14.11 -7.19 -3.08
N ALA A 66 14.55 -6.73 -4.26
CA ALA A 66 15.55 -7.42 -5.05
C ALA A 66 16.90 -7.55 -4.31
N LYS A 67 17.28 -6.55 -3.51
CA LYS A 67 18.51 -6.61 -2.69
C LYS A 67 18.46 -7.70 -1.63
N ILE A 68 17.29 -8.08 -1.14
CA ILE A 68 17.12 -9.17 -0.17
C ILE A 68 17.54 -10.53 -0.76
N GLY A 69 17.45 -10.70 -2.09
CA GLY A 69 17.81 -11.95 -2.75
C GLY A 69 19.32 -12.24 -2.81
N TYR A 70 20.19 -11.24 -2.69
CA TYR A 70 21.62 -11.39 -2.97
C TYR A 70 22.57 -10.81 -1.91
N TRP A 71 22.07 -10.08 -0.89
CA TRP A 71 22.90 -9.46 0.16
C TRP A 71 22.75 -10.16 1.52
N LYS A 72 23.83 -10.13 2.33
CA LYS A 72 23.88 -10.76 3.66
C LYS A 72 23.18 -9.95 4.75
N ASP A 73 23.17 -8.62 4.66
CA ASP A 73 22.46 -7.75 5.61
C ASP A 73 21.25 -7.09 4.92
N THR A 74 20.07 -7.50 5.34
CA THR A 74 18.81 -7.22 4.64
C THR A 74 17.80 -6.47 5.50
N LYS A 75 18.08 -6.22 6.79
CA LYS A 75 17.09 -5.64 7.73
C LYS A 75 16.64 -4.24 7.29
N HIS A 76 17.58 -3.41 6.85
CA HIS A 76 17.29 -2.06 6.35
C HIS A 76 16.54 -2.09 5.02
N TRP A 77 16.93 -2.99 4.11
CA TRP A 77 16.27 -3.16 2.82
C TRP A 77 14.84 -3.70 2.96
N ASP A 78 14.59 -4.62 3.88
CA ASP A 78 13.24 -5.14 4.17
C ASP A 78 12.36 -4.05 4.77
N SER A 79 12.89 -3.25 5.70
CA SER A 79 12.16 -2.13 6.30
C SER A 79 11.82 -1.06 5.26
N PHE A 80 12.80 -0.65 4.46
CA PHE A 80 12.61 0.36 3.41
C PHE A 80 11.67 -0.14 2.31
N GLY A 81 11.85 -1.38 1.86
CA GLY A 81 10.96 -2.05 0.91
C GLY A 81 9.53 -2.14 1.45
N TYR A 82 9.35 -2.42 2.75
CA TYR A 82 8.05 -2.43 3.41
C TYR A 82 7.37 -1.06 3.38
N PHE A 83 8.04 0.01 3.81
CA PHE A 83 7.43 1.35 3.83
C PHE A 83 7.07 1.83 2.43
N THR A 84 8.01 1.73 1.49
CA THR A 84 7.79 2.13 0.09
C THR A 84 6.65 1.35 -0.55
N ASN A 85 6.58 0.02 -0.31
CA ASN A 85 5.47 -0.81 -0.75
C ASN A 85 4.14 -0.36 -0.15
N THR A 86 4.12 -0.08 1.16
CA THR A 86 2.92 0.31 1.89
C THR A 86 2.38 1.63 1.35
N PHE A 87 3.22 2.65 1.20
CA PHE A 87 2.79 3.93 0.62
C PHE A 87 2.28 3.76 -0.81
N GLY A 88 3.03 3.06 -1.67
CA GLY A 88 2.61 2.84 -3.05
C GLY A 88 1.25 2.15 -3.16
N ASN A 89 1.04 1.05 -2.42
CA ASN A 89 -0.24 0.34 -2.45
C ASN A 89 -1.41 1.16 -1.87
N PHE A 90 -1.20 1.89 -0.77
CA PHE A 90 -2.28 2.69 -0.20
C PHE A 90 -2.61 3.94 -1.03
N PHE A 91 -1.64 4.51 -1.74
CA PHE A 91 -1.91 5.55 -2.72
C PHE A 91 -2.76 5.04 -3.88
N VAL A 92 -2.50 3.83 -4.38
CA VAL A 92 -3.38 3.19 -5.38
C VAL A 92 -4.80 2.98 -4.83
N ILE A 93 -4.93 2.41 -3.63
CA ILE A 93 -6.23 2.19 -2.97
C ILE A 93 -6.99 3.51 -2.82
N ASN A 94 -6.33 4.55 -2.32
CA ASN A 94 -6.95 5.85 -2.16
C ASN A 94 -7.35 6.47 -3.50
N ALA A 95 -6.50 6.39 -4.52
CA ALA A 95 -6.82 6.87 -5.86
C ALA A 95 -8.05 6.18 -6.44
N ILE A 96 -8.19 4.85 -6.28
CA ILE A 96 -9.39 4.11 -6.72
C ILE A 96 -10.65 4.61 -6.01
N GLY A 97 -10.60 4.82 -4.69
CA GLY A 97 -11.73 5.37 -3.94
C GLY A 97 -12.09 6.79 -4.39
N LEU A 98 -11.09 7.64 -4.64
CA LEU A 98 -11.30 9.00 -5.14
C LEU A 98 -11.84 9.02 -6.57
N ILE A 99 -11.36 8.15 -7.46
CA ILE A 99 -11.90 7.98 -8.82
C ILE A 99 -13.36 7.52 -8.75
N SER A 100 -13.69 6.58 -7.86
CA SER A 100 -15.06 6.10 -7.65
C SER A 100 -16.03 7.22 -7.22
N SER A 101 -15.52 8.27 -6.57
CA SER A 101 -16.34 9.42 -6.16
C SER A 101 -16.83 10.28 -7.32
N GLY A 102 -16.15 10.22 -8.47
CA GLY A 102 -16.61 10.83 -9.72
C GLY A 102 -17.88 10.18 -10.27
N VAL A 103 -18.13 8.92 -9.91
CA VAL A 103 -19.38 8.20 -10.24
C VAL A 103 -20.44 8.38 -9.16
N SER A 104 -20.08 8.10 -7.89
CA SER A 104 -20.98 8.25 -6.75
C SER A 104 -20.21 8.36 -5.45
N ARG A 105 -20.52 9.37 -4.64
CA ARG A 105 -19.95 9.52 -3.29
C ARG A 105 -20.26 8.32 -2.39
N VAL A 106 -21.47 7.76 -2.52
CA VAL A 106 -21.87 6.57 -1.75
C VAL A 106 -20.96 5.39 -2.08
N LEU A 107 -20.68 5.17 -3.37
CA LEU A 107 -19.78 4.10 -3.82
C LEU A 107 -18.37 4.28 -3.24
N ALA A 108 -17.84 5.50 -3.25
CA ALA A 108 -16.53 5.80 -2.67
C ALA A 108 -16.47 5.51 -1.16
N PHE A 109 -17.47 5.96 -0.38
CA PHE A 109 -17.52 5.65 1.05
C PHE A 109 -17.70 4.15 1.33
N SER A 110 -18.52 3.45 0.55
CA SER A 110 -18.67 1.99 0.66
C SER A 110 -17.36 1.27 0.36
N TYR A 111 -16.60 1.71 -0.64
CA TYR A 111 -15.27 1.18 -0.95
C TYR A 111 -14.31 1.36 0.23
N PHE A 112 -14.20 2.58 0.78
CA PHE A 112 -13.31 2.84 1.91
C PHE A 112 -13.73 2.09 3.18
N ALA A 113 -15.04 2.00 3.45
CA ALA A 113 -15.57 1.23 4.57
C ALA A 113 -15.21 -0.26 4.47
N LEU A 114 -15.33 -0.84 3.27
CA LEU A 114 -14.95 -2.23 3.01
C LEU A 114 -13.45 -2.45 3.22
N ILE A 115 -12.59 -1.57 2.70
CA ILE A 115 -11.14 -1.65 2.89
C ILE A 115 -10.77 -1.59 4.37
N ILE A 116 -11.36 -0.65 5.13
CA ILE A 116 -11.11 -0.51 6.56
C ILE A 116 -11.55 -1.76 7.32
N LEU A 117 -12.72 -2.32 6.99
CA LEU A 117 -13.22 -3.55 7.59
C LEU A 117 -12.27 -4.73 7.33
N LEU A 118 -11.81 -4.90 6.08
CA LEU A 118 -10.87 -5.96 5.72
C LEU A 118 -9.52 -5.79 6.43
N LEU A 119 -9.02 -4.56 6.56
CA LEU A 119 -7.79 -4.27 7.32
C LEU A 119 -7.96 -4.58 8.80
N LEU A 120 -9.13 -4.29 9.38
CA LEU A 120 -9.44 -4.59 10.78
C LEU A 120 -9.47 -6.10 11.02
N ILE A 121 -10.18 -6.84 10.17
CA ILE A 121 -10.22 -8.31 10.22
C ILE A 121 -8.81 -8.90 10.07
N TYR A 122 -8.05 -8.43 9.08
CA TYR A 122 -6.66 -8.87 8.87
C TYR A 122 -5.79 -8.58 10.09
N SER A 123 -5.87 -7.38 10.66
CA SER A 123 -5.11 -6.99 11.84
C SER A 123 -5.46 -7.85 13.05
N TYR A 124 -6.76 -8.10 13.27
CA TYR A 124 -7.26 -8.97 14.34
C TYR A 124 -6.69 -10.39 14.22
N ILE A 125 -6.78 -11.01 13.04
CA ILE A 125 -6.18 -12.33 12.77
C ILE A 125 -4.66 -12.28 13.02
N ASN A 126 -3.96 -11.28 12.49
CA ASN A 126 -2.51 -11.19 12.61
C ASN A 126 -2.03 -11.06 14.07
N ILE A 127 -2.81 -10.34 14.88
CA ILE A 127 -2.60 -10.18 16.32
C ILE A 127 -2.90 -11.48 17.07
N SER A 128 -3.98 -12.21 16.72
CA SER A 128 -4.32 -13.46 17.41
C SER A 128 -3.24 -14.53 17.25
N TYR A 129 -2.51 -14.54 16.13
CA TYR A 129 -1.44 -15.50 15.86
C TYR A 129 -0.03 -15.06 16.33
N THR A 130 0.18 -13.81 16.79
CA THR A 130 1.53 -13.29 17.10
C THR A 130 1.58 -12.53 18.43
N ARG A 131 2.59 -12.76 19.26
CA ARG A 131 2.81 -12.00 20.52
C ARG A 131 3.23 -10.52 20.36
N SER A 132 3.47 -10.04 19.13
CA SER A 132 4.01 -8.68 18.90
C SER A 132 2.91 -7.65 18.58
N TYR A 133 2.06 -7.36 19.56
CA TYR A 133 0.90 -6.46 19.43
C TYR A 133 1.29 -5.05 18.95
N VAL A 134 2.36 -4.46 19.53
CA VAL A 134 2.79 -3.09 19.24
C VAL A 134 3.13 -2.89 17.76
N SER A 135 3.93 -3.79 17.18
CA SER A 135 4.34 -3.68 15.78
C SER A 135 3.15 -3.83 14.82
N LYS A 136 2.20 -4.71 15.13
CA LYS A 136 1.02 -4.95 14.29
C LYS A 136 0.03 -3.80 14.37
N SER A 137 -0.23 -3.30 15.56
CA SER A 137 -1.08 -2.12 15.77
C SER A 137 -0.50 -0.88 15.09
N PHE A 138 0.82 -0.67 15.15
CA PHE A 138 1.45 0.43 14.43
C PHE A 138 1.22 0.36 12.91
N LYS A 139 1.40 -0.83 12.30
CA LYS A 139 1.17 -1.03 10.86
C LYS A 139 -0.29 -0.77 10.47
N PHE A 140 -1.23 -1.20 11.31
CA PHE A 140 -2.65 -0.92 11.11
C PHE A 140 -2.98 0.56 11.23
N LEU A 141 -2.50 1.24 12.27
CA LEU A 141 -2.70 2.68 12.46
C LEU A 141 -2.06 3.50 11.34
N LEU A 142 -0.86 3.14 10.88
CA LEU A 142 -0.22 3.78 9.73
C LEU A 142 -1.07 3.62 8.48
N SER A 143 -1.59 2.41 8.22
CA SER A 143 -2.48 2.13 7.08
C SER A 143 -3.76 2.97 7.14
N LEU A 144 -4.41 3.03 8.32
CA LEU A 144 -5.59 3.85 8.55
C LEU A 144 -5.30 5.34 8.35
N ALA A 145 -4.17 5.84 8.85
CA ALA A 145 -3.78 7.23 8.68
C ALA A 145 -3.62 7.58 7.19
N ILE A 146 -2.94 6.74 6.41
CA ILE A 146 -2.78 6.97 4.97
C ILE A 146 -4.14 6.96 4.25
N ILE A 147 -5.03 6.01 4.58
CA ILE A 147 -6.38 5.96 3.99
C ILE A 147 -7.20 7.19 4.36
N PHE A 148 -7.17 7.58 5.63
CA PHE A 148 -7.96 8.69 6.12
C PHE A 148 -7.52 10.01 5.51
N PHE A 149 -6.22 10.34 5.61
CA PHE A 149 -5.71 11.62 5.10
C PHE A 149 -5.63 11.67 3.57
N GLY A 150 -5.34 10.55 2.91
CA GLY A 150 -5.20 10.50 1.47
C GLY A 150 -6.52 10.26 0.72
N GLY A 151 -7.46 9.52 1.30
CA GLY A 151 -8.69 9.09 0.62
C GLY A 151 -9.95 9.73 1.18
N ILE A 152 -10.23 9.54 2.46
CA ILE A 152 -11.50 9.94 3.08
C ILE A 152 -11.59 11.46 3.27
N LEU A 153 -10.55 12.09 3.82
CA LEU A 153 -10.56 13.52 4.13
C LEU A 153 -10.81 14.41 2.89
N PRO A 154 -10.20 14.15 1.71
CA PRO A 154 -10.53 14.88 0.49
C PRO A 154 -12.00 14.79 0.06
N LEU A 155 -12.71 13.69 0.38
CA LEU A 155 -14.12 13.51 0.02
C LEU A 155 -15.09 14.30 0.91
N LEU A 156 -14.62 14.75 2.07
CA LEU A 156 -15.42 15.53 3.02
C LEU A 156 -15.40 17.04 2.70
N ARG A 157 -14.52 17.47 1.80
CA ARG A 157 -14.43 18.85 1.30
C ARG A 157 -15.20 18.96 -0.01
#